data_AF-A0A7W3LPW2-F1
#
_entry.id   AF-A0A7W3LPW2-F1
#
_cell.length_a   1.000
_cell.length_b   1.000
_cell.length_c   1.000
_cell.angle_alpha   90.00
_cell.angle_beta   90.00
_cell.angle_gamma   90.00
#
_symmetry.space_group_name_H-M   'P 1'
#
loop_
_entity.id
_entity.type
_entity.pdbx_description
1 polymer ?
#
loop_
_entity_poly.entity_id
_entity_poly.type
_entity_poly.pdbx_seq_one_letter_code
_entity_poly.pdbx_strand_id
1 'polypeptide(L)'
;MTGGPELYGFPPPGLLPDLRWLGPDYVSVLVYDLTQGLLRQDPGTHVMGVRCEGEPEMRATVDPAGVIRAHDATFPLQLFVQDGVGRPWRLRGRWTYSGRDLGTPAASITHFWHLLSAEGV
;
A
#
# COMPACT_ATOMS: atom_id res chain seq x y z
N MET A 1 3.84 24.56 3.74
CA MET A 1 2.87 23.58 4.25
C MET A 1 3.42 22.20 3.91
N THR A 2 4.10 21.57 4.85
CA THR A 2 4.68 20.23 4.71
C THR A 2 3.77 19.23 5.41
N GLY A 3 2.54 19.09 4.92
CA GLY A 3 1.65 18.02 5.33
C GLY A 3 1.76 16.92 4.29
N GLY A 4 2.02 15.67 4.72
CA GLY A 4 1.92 14.53 3.81
C GLY A 4 0.51 14.38 3.23
N PRO A 5 0.28 13.38 2.36
CA PRO A 5 -1.05 13.16 1.80
C PRO A 5 -2.10 12.93 2.90
N GLU A 6 -3.32 13.38 2.67
CA GLU A 6 -4.44 13.10 3.56
C GLU A 6 -4.76 11.60 3.56
N LEU A 7 -4.86 11.00 4.74
CA LEU A 7 -5.07 9.55 4.89
C LEU A 7 -6.47 9.28 5.46
N TYR A 8 -7.23 8.40 4.79
CA TYR A 8 -8.58 8.06 5.22
C TYR A 8 -8.89 6.56 5.09
N GLY A 9 -9.69 6.03 6.02
CA GLY A 9 -10.26 4.68 5.93
C GLY A 9 -9.30 3.52 6.26
N PHE A 10 -8.04 3.81 6.63
CA PHE A 10 -7.08 2.77 7.00
C PHE A 10 -7.42 2.16 8.37
N PRO A 11 -7.44 0.82 8.50
CA PRO A 11 -7.56 0.17 9.80
C PRO A 11 -6.36 0.53 10.70
N PRO A 12 -6.55 0.83 11.99
CA PRO A 12 -5.43 1.09 12.89
C PRO A 12 -4.51 -0.16 12.98
N PRO A 13 -3.17 0.00 13.06
CA PRO A 13 -2.23 -1.13 13.08
C PRO A 13 -2.51 -2.18 14.16
N GLY A 14 -3.07 -1.77 15.30
CA GLY A 14 -3.46 -2.69 16.38
C GLY A 14 -4.57 -3.69 16.01
N LEU A 15 -5.37 -3.41 14.97
CA LEU A 15 -6.41 -4.32 14.46
C LEU A 15 -5.89 -5.26 13.37
N LEU A 16 -4.65 -5.07 12.90
CA LEU A 16 -4.01 -5.91 11.89
C LEU A 16 -2.63 -6.40 12.38
N PRO A 17 -2.59 -7.21 13.45
CA PRO A 17 -1.32 -7.70 14.02
C PRO A 17 -0.51 -8.54 13.02
N ASP A 18 -1.19 -9.14 12.05
CA ASP A 18 -0.60 -9.94 10.98
C ASP A 18 0.17 -9.10 9.95
N LEU A 19 0.12 -7.76 10.03
CA LEU A 19 0.92 -6.85 9.19
C LEU A 19 2.25 -6.40 9.82
N ARG A 20 2.61 -6.89 11.01
CA ARG A 20 3.85 -6.50 11.69
C ARG A 20 5.13 -6.72 10.87
N TRP A 21 5.08 -7.63 9.90
CA TRP A 21 6.20 -7.86 8.97
C TRP A 21 6.42 -6.71 7.98
N LEU A 22 5.44 -5.81 7.78
CA LEU A 22 5.61 -4.54 7.08
C LEU A 22 6.20 -3.44 7.97
N GLY A 23 6.32 -3.69 9.27
CA GLY A 23 6.79 -2.73 10.26
C GLY A 23 5.69 -2.27 11.23
N PRO A 24 6.04 -1.40 12.20
CA PRO A 24 5.13 -0.96 13.26
C PRO A 24 4.03 0.00 12.77
N ASP A 25 4.27 0.68 11.65
CA ASP A 25 3.31 1.58 10.99
C ASP A 25 3.25 1.26 9.50
N TYR A 26 2.44 0.26 9.16
CA TYR A 26 2.27 -0.19 7.79
C TYR A 26 1.68 0.91 6.89
N VAL A 27 0.94 1.88 7.45
CA VAL A 27 0.30 2.94 6.66
C VAL A 27 1.37 3.89 6.12
N SER A 28 2.31 4.30 6.97
CA SER A 28 3.44 5.13 6.54
C SER A 28 4.29 4.44 5.47
N VAL A 29 4.54 3.13 5.62
CA VAL A 29 5.28 2.31 4.64
C VAL A 29 4.53 2.26 3.31
N LEU A 30 3.22 1.98 3.34
CA LEU A 30 2.35 1.95 2.17
C LEU A 30 2.37 3.29 1.42
N VAL A 31 2.17 4.39 2.13
CA VAL A 31 2.14 5.72 1.52
C VAL A 31 3.49 6.06 0.91
N TYR A 32 4.59 5.72 1.58
CA TYR A 32 5.94 5.93 1.07
C TYR A 32 6.18 5.15 -0.22
N ASP A 33 6.00 3.82 -0.22
CA ASP A 33 6.27 2.95 -1.37
C ASP A 33 5.40 3.32 -2.58
N LEU A 34 4.12 3.62 -2.32
CA LEU A 34 3.17 4.07 -3.34
C LEU A 34 3.61 5.39 -3.96
N THR A 35 4.00 6.37 -3.13
CA THR A 35 4.47 7.67 -3.60
C THR A 35 5.74 7.52 -4.43
N GLN A 36 6.71 6.71 -3.99
CA GLN A 36 7.91 6.42 -4.76
C GLN A 36 7.61 5.67 -6.07
N GLY A 37 6.60 4.80 -6.08
CA GLY A 37 6.11 4.13 -7.29
C GLY A 37 5.58 5.12 -8.32
N LEU A 38 4.76 6.08 -7.90
CA LEU A 38 4.21 7.12 -8.77
C LEU A 38 5.28 8.09 -9.27
N LEU A 39 6.18 8.54 -8.39
CA LEU A 39 7.28 9.45 -8.75
C LEU A 39 8.25 8.83 -9.77
N ARG A 40 8.39 7.50 -9.79
CA ARG A 40 9.17 6.80 -10.82
C ARG A 40 8.49 6.83 -12.20
N GLN A 41 7.17 6.96 -12.26
CA GLN A 41 6.41 7.05 -13.51
C GLN A 41 6.31 8.48 -14.01
N ASP A 42 6.02 9.42 -13.11
CA ASP A 42 6.02 10.86 -13.37
C ASP A 42 6.61 11.60 -12.16
N PRO A 43 7.85 12.12 -12.27
CA PRO A 43 8.53 12.83 -11.18
C PRO A 43 7.81 14.08 -10.69
N GLY A 44 6.90 14.65 -11.49
CA GLY A 44 6.09 15.79 -11.10
C GLY A 44 4.82 15.41 -10.34
N THR A 45 4.54 14.12 -10.15
CA THR A 45 3.34 13.66 -9.45
C THR A 45 3.33 14.12 -7.99
N HIS A 46 2.23 14.73 -7.59
CA HIS A 46 1.96 15.10 -6.21
C HIS A 46 0.78 14.29 -5.67
N VAL A 47 1.02 13.47 -4.64
CA VAL A 47 -0.04 12.70 -3.97
C VAL A 47 -0.72 13.60 -2.95
N MET A 48 -1.99 13.90 -3.19
CA MET A 48 -2.79 14.77 -2.31
C MET A 48 -3.51 13.97 -1.23
N GLY A 49 -3.98 12.77 -1.56
CA GLY A 49 -4.73 11.94 -0.62
C GLY A 49 -4.74 10.47 -0.99
N VAL A 50 -4.81 9.64 0.04
CA VAL A 50 -4.89 8.18 -0.06
C VAL A 50 -6.04 7.71 0.82
N ARG A 51 -6.99 7.02 0.19
CA ARG A 51 -8.15 6.44 0.85
C ARG A 51 -8.12 4.93 0.72
N CYS A 52 -8.19 4.22 1.84
CA CYS A 52 -8.53 2.81 1.85
C CYS A 52 -10.06 2.69 1.72
N GLU A 53 -10.53 2.06 0.65
CA GLU A 53 -11.96 1.97 0.31
C GLU A 53 -12.69 0.82 1.03
N GLY A 54 -11.97 -0.02 1.75
CA GLY A 54 -12.52 -1.16 2.49
C GLY A 54 -11.47 -1.86 3.34
N GLU A 55 -11.87 -2.97 3.96
CA GLU A 55 -10.95 -3.83 4.71
C GLU A 55 -9.92 -4.46 3.77
N PRO A 56 -8.64 -4.53 4.17
CA PRO A 56 -7.62 -5.20 3.37
C PRO A 56 -7.87 -6.71 3.35
N GLU A 57 -7.67 -7.30 2.18
CA GLU A 57 -7.69 -8.74 2.02
C GLU A 57 -6.35 -9.33 2.47
N MET A 58 -6.42 -10.31 3.38
CA MET A 58 -5.25 -10.93 4.00
C MET A 58 -5.21 -12.41 3.64
N ARG A 59 -4.11 -12.88 3.07
CA ARG A 59 -3.89 -14.29 2.74
C ARG A 59 -2.56 -14.75 3.29
N ALA A 60 -2.60 -15.57 4.33
CA ALA A 60 -1.41 -16.17 4.93
C ALA A 60 -1.24 -17.63 4.49
N THR A 61 0.00 -18.04 4.28
CA THR A 61 0.40 -19.44 4.14
C THR A 61 1.30 -19.80 5.32
N VAL A 62 0.90 -20.85 6.04
CA VAL A 62 1.65 -21.38 7.18
C VAL A 62 2.46 -22.61 6.79
N ASP A 63 3.60 -22.79 7.42
CA ASP A 63 4.35 -24.05 7.34
C ASP A 63 3.69 -25.14 8.19
N PRO A 64 4.17 -26.40 8.14
CA PRO A 64 3.63 -27.49 8.97
C PRO A 64 3.72 -27.26 10.49
N ALA A 65 4.56 -26.32 10.94
CA ALA A 65 4.67 -25.93 12.35
C ALA A 65 3.68 -24.80 12.72
N GLY A 66 2.85 -24.34 11.79
CA GLY A 66 1.88 -23.27 11.98
C GLY A 66 2.48 -21.87 11.91
N VAL A 67 3.73 -21.71 11.45
CA VAL A 67 4.39 -20.42 11.33
C VAL A 67 4.05 -19.80 9.98
N ILE A 68 3.60 -18.54 9.96
CA ILE A 68 3.36 -17.79 8.72
C ILE A 68 4.68 -17.60 7.98
N ARG A 69 4.80 -18.18 6.78
CA ARG A 69 5.97 -18.07 5.90
C ARG A 69 5.73 -17.21 4.68
N ALA A 70 4.50 -17.16 4.19
CA ALA A 70 4.09 -16.23 3.17
C ALA A 70 2.85 -15.49 3.61
N HIS A 71 2.78 -14.20 3.28
CA HIS A 71 1.63 -13.38 3.59
C HIS A 71 1.40 -12.36 2.47
N ASP A 72 0.22 -12.38 1.87
CA ASP A 72 -0.24 -11.34 0.97
C ASP A 72 -1.23 -10.43 1.71
N ALA A 73 -1.06 -9.12 1.54
CA ALA A 73 -1.94 -8.10 2.09
C ALA A 73 -2.33 -7.14 0.96
N THR A 74 -3.61 -7.14 0.60
CA THR A 74 -4.13 -6.35 -0.53
C THR A 74 -5.09 -5.27 -0.03
N PHE A 75 -4.73 -4.02 -0.26
CA PHE A 75 -5.49 -2.84 0.12
C PHE A 75 -6.27 -2.31 -1.08
N PRO A 76 -7.61 -2.21 -1.02
CA PRO A 76 -8.39 -1.48 -2.01
C PRO A 76 -8.19 0.02 -1.79
N LEU A 77 -7.52 0.71 -2.72
CA LEU A 77 -7.17 2.12 -2.56
C LEU A 77 -7.81 2.99 -3.63
N GLN A 78 -8.15 4.22 -3.21
CA GLN A 78 -8.41 5.36 -4.05
C GLN A 78 -7.37 6.44 -3.76
N LEU A 79 -6.71 6.93 -4.81
CA LEU A 79 -5.66 7.93 -4.74
C LEU A 79 -6.15 9.21 -5.42
N PHE A 80 -5.86 10.34 -4.78
CA PHE A 80 -6.03 11.66 -5.35
C PHE A 80 -4.66 12.23 -5.61
N VAL A 81 -4.33 12.43 -6.88
CA VAL A 81 -3.01 12.88 -7.30
C VAL A 81 -3.14 14.08 -8.24
N GLN A 82 -2.11 14.89 -8.32
CA GLN A 82 -1.89 15.83 -9.40
C GLN A 82 -0.70 15.33 -10.23
N ASP A 83 -0.84 15.32 -11.55
CA ASP A 83 0.29 15.00 -12.44
C ASP A 83 1.31 16.16 -12.48
N GLY A 84 2.45 15.95 -13.16
CA GLY A 84 3.51 16.94 -13.27
C GLY A 84 3.13 18.25 -13.98
N VAL A 85 1.96 18.33 -14.59
CA VAL A 85 1.41 19.56 -15.18
C VAL A 85 0.24 20.14 -14.37
N GLY A 86 -0.02 19.59 -13.18
CA GLY A 86 -1.00 20.07 -12.20
C GLY A 86 -2.43 19.60 -12.44
N ARG A 87 -2.68 18.66 -13.37
CA ARG A 87 -4.04 18.15 -13.60
C ARG A 87 -4.39 17.15 -12.50
N PRO A 88 -5.58 17.26 -11.89
CA PRO A 88 -6.01 16.32 -10.87
C PRO A 88 -6.49 15.00 -11.49
N TRP A 89 -6.12 13.91 -10.83
CA TRP A 89 -6.51 12.56 -11.19
C TRP A 89 -7.01 11.82 -9.97
N ARG A 90 -8.02 10.98 -10.21
CA ARG A 90 -8.48 9.97 -9.27
C ARG A 90 -8.09 8.59 -9.79
N LEU A 91 -7.26 7.89 -9.05
CA LEU A 91 -6.85 6.52 -9.36
C LEU A 91 -7.56 5.57 -8.40
N ARG A 92 -8.12 4.47 -8.91
CA ARG A 92 -8.64 3.39 -8.08
C ARG A 92 -7.91 2.11 -8.42
N GLY A 93 -7.61 1.31 -7.41
CA GLY A 93 -6.88 0.08 -7.62
C GLY A 93 -6.64 -0.73 -6.35
N ARG A 94 -5.76 -1.71 -6.47
CA ARG A 94 -5.36 -2.60 -5.38
C ARG A 94 -3.86 -2.51 -5.19
N TRP A 95 -3.44 -2.13 -4.00
CA TRP A 95 -2.04 -2.18 -3.59
C TRP A 95 -1.78 -3.46 -2.83
N THR A 96 -0.86 -4.29 -3.29
CA THR A 96 -0.57 -5.58 -2.66
C THR A 96 0.86 -5.62 -2.18
N TYR A 97 1.04 -6.02 -0.92
CA TYR A 97 2.30 -6.49 -0.38
C TYR A 97 2.34 -8.00 -0.38
N SER A 98 3.49 -8.57 -0.74
CA SER A 98 3.77 -10.00 -0.73
C SER A 98 5.03 -10.28 0.07
N GLY A 99 4.86 -10.78 1.29
CA GLY A 99 5.93 -11.30 2.13
C GLY A 99 6.19 -12.77 1.82
N ARG A 100 7.44 -13.15 1.64
CA ARG A 100 7.89 -14.53 1.41
C ARG A 100 9.04 -14.88 2.35
N ASP A 101 9.15 -16.15 2.69
CA ASP A 101 10.13 -16.70 3.64
C ASP A 101 10.20 -15.91 4.96
N LEU A 102 9.05 -15.42 5.42
CA LEU A 102 8.95 -14.58 6.61
C LEU A 102 9.48 -15.31 7.85
N GLY A 103 10.18 -14.56 8.71
CA GLY A 103 10.84 -15.12 9.89
C GLY A 103 12.08 -15.97 9.59
N THR A 104 12.67 -15.83 8.39
CA THR A 104 13.95 -16.46 8.02
C THR A 104 14.94 -15.42 7.49
N PRO A 105 16.25 -15.76 7.37
CA PRO A 105 17.22 -14.88 6.73
C PRO A 105 16.97 -14.62 5.23
N ALA A 106 16.14 -15.44 4.58
CA ALA A 106 15.77 -15.28 3.17
C ALA A 106 14.50 -14.44 2.97
N ALA A 107 13.96 -13.85 4.05
CA ALA A 107 12.74 -13.09 3.99
C ALA A 107 12.80 -11.98 2.93
N SER A 108 11.76 -11.89 2.11
CA SER A 108 11.62 -10.85 1.10
C SER A 108 10.22 -10.27 1.11
N ILE A 109 10.14 -8.99 0.79
CA ILE A 109 8.89 -8.25 0.68
C ILE A 109 8.88 -7.61 -0.70
N THR A 110 7.86 -7.92 -1.49
CA THR A 110 7.59 -7.23 -2.74
C THR A 110 6.26 -6.50 -2.66
N HIS A 111 6.05 -5.53 -3.52
CA HIS A 111 4.79 -4.81 -3.61
C HIS A 111 4.48 -4.45 -5.07
N PHE A 112 3.20 -4.36 -5.38
CA PHE A 112 2.74 -3.96 -6.70
C PHE A 112 1.36 -3.31 -6.65
N TRP A 113 1.09 -2.50 -7.67
CA TRP A 113 -0.19 -1.85 -7.89
C TRP A 113 -0.94 -2.52 -9.04
N HIS A 114 -2.22 -2.79 -8.82
CA HIS A 114 -3.16 -3.15 -9.88
C HIS A 114 -4.18 -2.01 -10.05
N LEU A 115 -3.98 -1.20 -11.08
CA LEU A 115 -4.88 -0.10 -11.43
C LEU A 115 -6.20 -0.66 -11.97
N LEU A 116 -7.31 -0.20 -11.42
CA LEU A 116 -8.67 -0.54 -11.87
C LEU A 116 -9.27 0.58 -12.72
N SER A 117 -9.14 1.84 -12.30
CA SER A 117 -9.54 3.00 -13.09
C SER A 117 -8.64 4.20 -12.84
N ALA A 118 -8.54 5.06 -13.86
CA ALA A 118 -7.90 6.37 -13.78
C ALA A 118 -8.82 7.40 -14.45
N GLU A 119 -9.25 8.38 -13.69
CA GLU A 119 -10.23 9.37 -14.11
C GLU A 119 -9.67 10.78 -13.87
N GLY A 120 -9.69 11.62 -14.90
CA GLY A 120 -9.41 13.05 -14.74
C GLY A 120 -10.58 13.74 -14.04
N VAL A 121 -10.27 14.63 -13.09
CA VAL A 121 -11.27 15.35 -12.28
C VAL A 121 -11.44 16.79 -12.76
#